data_AF-A0A519Y6F2-F1
#
_entry.id   AF-A0A519Y6F2-F1
#
_cell.length_a   1.000
_cell.length_b   1.000
_cell.length_c   1.000
_cell.angle_alpha   90.00
_cell.angle_beta   90.00
_cell.angle_gamma   90.00
#
_symmetry.space_group_name_H-M   'P 1'
#
loop_
_entity.id
_entity.type
_entity.pdbx_description
1 polymer ?
#
loop_
_entity_poly.entity_id
_entity_poly.type
_entity_poly.pdbx_seq_one_letter_code
_entity_poly.pdbx_strand_id
1 'polypeptide(L)'
;MNALLIEDERLAATHLQNLLRKHPDVQVVAVVPSVAAGIEWLRQHPAPDLIFADIQLEDGLSFEIFEAVPVRAPLIFTTSFNEYALKAFQLLSVDYLL
;
A
#
# COMPACT_ATOMS: atom_id res chain seq x y z
N MET A 1 -14.19 5.45 5.32
CA MET A 1 -13.04 5.41 4.40
C MET A 1 -12.59 3.97 4.25
N ASN A 2 -12.64 3.42 3.05
CA ASN A 2 -12.22 2.07 2.74
C ASN A 2 -10.71 2.03 2.49
N ALA A 3 -9.98 1.28 3.33
CA ALA A 3 -8.54 1.12 3.23
C ALA A 3 -8.17 -0.27 2.72
N LEU A 4 -7.28 -0.34 1.74
CA LEU A 4 -6.63 -1.58 1.30
C LEU A 4 -5.24 -1.67 1.95
N LEU A 5 -4.89 -2.85 2.46
CA LEU A 5 -3.53 -3.14 2.94
C LEU A 5 -2.85 -4.12 1.96
N ILE A 6 -1.64 -3.79 1.54
CA ILE A 6 -0.77 -4.63 0.70
C ILE A 6 0.46 -4.98 1.55
N GLU A 7 0.52 -6.21 2.06
CA GLU A 7 1.49 -6.62 3.09
C GLU A 7 1.56 -8.16 3.13
N ASP A 8 2.74 -8.71 2.88
CA ASP A 8 3.03 -10.15 2.93
C ASP A 8 3.22 -10.64 4.37
N GLU A 9 3.69 -9.77 5.27
CA GLU A 9 4.04 -10.12 6.64
C GLU A 9 2.82 -10.02 7.57
N ARG A 10 2.27 -11.18 7.99
CA ARG A 10 1.02 -11.25 8.74
C ARG A 10 1.06 -10.47 10.06
N LEU A 11 2.20 -10.41 10.77
CA LEU A 11 2.28 -9.67 12.03
C LEU A 11 2.25 -8.16 11.76
N ALA A 12 2.96 -7.68 10.74
CA ALA A 12 2.89 -6.29 10.30
C ALA A 12 1.46 -5.88 9.90
N ALA A 13 0.78 -6.68 9.07
CA ALA A 13 -0.61 -6.44 8.69
C ALA A 13 -1.53 -6.36 9.91
N THR A 14 -1.40 -7.33 10.84
CA THR A 14 -2.21 -7.36 12.07
C THR A 14 -1.92 -6.16 12.96
N HIS A 15 -0.66 -5.76 13.08
CA HIS A 15 -0.24 -4.59 13.84
C HIS A 15 -0.87 -3.31 13.27
N LEU A 16 -0.78 -3.10 11.96
CA LEU A 16 -1.38 -1.96 11.28
C LEU A 16 -2.90 -1.95 11.43
N GLN A 17 -3.57 -3.09 11.25
CA GLN A 17 -5.00 -3.21 11.51
C GLN A 17 -5.37 -2.83 12.96
N ASN A 18 -4.57 -3.23 13.95
CA ASN A 18 -4.79 -2.84 15.35
C ASN A 18 -4.65 -1.33 15.58
N LEU A 19 -3.71 -0.67 14.89
CA LEU A 19 -3.57 0.78 14.93
C LEU A 19 -4.79 1.46 14.29
N LEU A 20 -5.20 1.00 13.10
CA LEU A 20 -6.34 1.55 12.36
C LEU A 20 -7.67 1.36 13.08
N ARG A 21 -7.84 0.31 13.90
CA ARG A 21 -9.05 0.12 14.73
C ARG A 21 -9.33 1.27 15.70
N LYS A 22 -8.33 2.10 16.02
CA LYS A 22 -8.50 3.31 16.84
C LYS A 22 -9.17 4.46 16.07
N HIS A 23 -9.29 4.31 14.76
CA HIS A 23 -9.89 5.27 13.84
C HIS A 23 -11.14 4.64 13.21
N PRO A 24 -12.33 4.78 13.84
CA PRO A 24 -13.55 4.08 13.43
C PRO A 24 -14.09 4.49 12.05
N ASP A 25 -13.59 5.60 11.52
CA ASP A 25 -13.84 6.10 10.17
C ASP A 25 -13.04 5.34 9.09
N VAL A 26 -12.06 4.52 9.48
CA VAL A 26 -11.27 3.67 8.57
C VAL A 26 -11.71 2.21 8.65
N GLN A 27 -12.13 1.67 7.52
CA GLN A 27 -12.49 0.26 7.35
C GLN A 27 -11.48 -0.42 6.45
N VAL A 28 -10.74 -1.41 6.98
CA VAL A 28 -9.86 -2.25 6.16
C VAL A 28 -10.72 -3.23 5.36
N VAL A 29 -10.79 -3.05 4.04
CA VAL A 29 -11.63 -3.86 3.15
C VAL A 29 -10.95 -5.15 2.67
N ALA A 30 -9.62 -5.16 2.62
CA ALA A 30 -8.82 -6.34 2.32
C ALA A 30 -7.38 -6.19 2.80
N VAL A 31 -6.71 -7.33 2.96
CA VAL A 31 -5.26 -7.46 3.12
C VAL A 31 -4.78 -8.38 2.01
N VAL A 32 -3.89 -7.90 1.14
CA VAL A 32 -3.36 -8.66 0.00
C VAL A 32 -1.85 -8.87 0.18
N PRO A 33 -1.33 -10.10 -0.02
CA PRO A 33 0.02 -10.44 0.42
C PRO A 33 1.10 -10.27 -0.67
N SER A 34 0.76 -9.75 -1.85
CA SER A 34 1.68 -9.83 -2.99
C SER A 34 1.34 -8.80 -4.07
N VAL A 35 2.30 -8.50 -4.94
CA VAL A 35 2.14 -7.68 -6.15
C VAL A 35 1.03 -8.27 -7.03
N ALA A 36 1.13 -9.56 -7.35
CA ALA A 36 0.14 -10.23 -8.19
C ALA A 36 -1.27 -10.18 -7.58
N ALA A 37 -1.39 -10.43 -6.28
CA ALA A 37 -2.67 -10.36 -5.57
C ALA A 37 -3.23 -8.93 -5.50
N GLY A 38 -2.36 -7.92 -5.33
CA GLY A 38 -2.75 -6.52 -5.31
C GLY A 38 -3.27 -6.02 -6.65
N ILE A 39 -2.60 -6.39 -7.76
CA ILE A 39 -3.07 -6.07 -9.12
C ILE A 39 -4.44 -6.69 -9.37
N GLU A 40 -4.61 -7.97 -9.03
CA GLU A 40 -5.88 -8.66 -9.26
C GLU A 40 -7.01 -8.04 -8.42
N TRP A 41 -6.74 -7.77 -7.14
CA TRP A 41 -7.73 -7.18 -6.25
C TRP A 41 -8.18 -5.81 -6.75
N LEU A 42 -7.24 -4.93 -7.13
CA LEU A 42 -7.54 -3.58 -7.61
C LEU A 42 -8.29 -3.57 -8.96
N ARG A 43 -8.16 -4.62 -9.78
CA ARG A 43 -8.93 -4.77 -11.03
C ARG A 43 -10.34 -5.28 -10.80
N GLN A 44 -10.54 -6.13 -9.80
CA GLN A 44 -11.82 -6.80 -9.54
C GLN A 44 -12.74 -6.03 -8.59
N HIS A 45 -12.19 -5.12 -7.78
CA HIS A 45 -12.93 -4.44 -6.71
C HIS A 45 -13.03 -2.94 -6.96
N PRO A 46 -14.01 -2.26 -6.33
CA PRO A 46 -14.05 -0.80 -6.34
C PRO A 46 -12.75 -0.19 -5.80
N ALA A 47 -12.35 0.94 -6.37
CA ALA A 47 -11.16 1.66 -5.90
C ALA A 47 -11.28 1.99 -4.41
N PRO A 48 -10.25 1.71 -3.59
CA PRO A 48 -10.24 2.09 -2.19
C PRO A 48 -10.10 3.61 -2.05
N ASP A 49 -10.42 4.13 -0.86
CA ASP A 49 -10.21 5.54 -0.53
C ASP A 49 -8.77 5.81 -0.07
N LEU A 50 -8.07 4.78 0.42
CA LEU A 50 -6.68 4.85 0.91
C LEU A 50 -5.99 3.50 0.73
N ILE A 51 -4.70 3.50 0.41
CA ILE A 51 -3.89 2.28 0.33
C ILE A 51 -2.71 2.40 1.29
N PHE A 52 -2.50 1.35 2.08
CA PHE A 52 -1.25 1.09 2.77
C PHE A 52 -0.51 -0.03 2.05
N ALA A 53 0.78 0.14 1.75
CA ALA A 53 1.54 -0.87 1.04
C ALA A 53 2.95 -1.02 1.60
N ASP A 54 3.39 -2.26 1.87
CA ASP A 54 4.83 -2.51 1.97
C ASP A 54 5.49 -2.24 0.62
N ILE A 55 6.68 -1.67 0.63
CA ILE A 55 7.48 -1.45 -0.57
C ILE A 55 8.00 -2.78 -1.12
N GLN A 56 8.50 -3.65 -0.25
CA GLN A 56 9.10 -4.92 -0.64
C GLN A 56 8.17 -6.06 -0.23
N LEU A 57 7.63 -6.77 -1.21
CA LEU A 57 6.85 -7.99 -1.01
C LEU A 57 7.68 -9.20 -1.47
N GLU A 58 7.24 -10.42 -1.13
CA GLU A 58 7.92 -11.66 -1.57
C GLU A 58 8.05 -11.78 -3.10
N ASP A 59 7.07 -11.27 -3.85
CA ASP A 59 6.97 -11.42 -5.32
C ASP A 59 7.39 -10.18 -6.13
N GLY A 60 7.86 -9.11 -5.47
CA GLY A 60 8.34 -7.92 -6.17
C GLY A 60 8.23 -6.64 -5.35
N LEU A 61 8.41 -5.50 -6.04
CA LEU A 61 8.18 -4.19 -5.43
C LEU A 61 6.73 -3.76 -5.64
N SER A 62 6.07 -3.26 -4.60
CA SER A 62 4.66 -2.83 -4.72
C SER A 62 4.46 -1.66 -5.70
N PHE A 63 5.52 -0.93 -6.06
CA PHE A 63 5.49 0.06 -7.15
C PHE A 63 4.95 -0.53 -8.47
N GLU A 64 5.27 -1.79 -8.76
CA GLU A 64 4.84 -2.50 -9.97
C GLU A 64 3.30 -2.62 -10.05
N ILE A 65 2.62 -2.66 -8.89
CA ILE A 65 1.16 -2.66 -8.83
C ILE A 65 0.60 -1.38 -9.44
N PHE A 66 1.19 -0.23 -9.11
CA PHE A 66 0.71 1.09 -9.50
C PHE A 66 1.14 1.49 -10.92
N GLU A 67 2.16 0.83 -11.48
CA GLU A 67 2.47 0.87 -12.90
C GLU A 67 1.45 0.04 -13.72
N ALA A 68 1.01 -1.10 -13.18
CA ALA A 68 0.09 -2.03 -13.86
C ALA A 68 -1.40 -1.65 -13.74
N VAL A 69 -1.77 -0.93 -12.67
CA VAL A 69 -3.14 -0.51 -12.40
C VAL A 69 -3.14 0.98 -12.02
N PRO A 70 -3.84 1.85 -12.80
CA PRO A 70 -3.92 3.26 -12.46
C PRO A 70 -4.78 3.44 -11.21
N VAL A 71 -4.13 3.83 -10.11
CA VAL A 71 -4.79 4.11 -8.83
C VAL A 71 -4.85 5.61 -8.59
N ARG A 72 -6.02 6.09 -8.16
CA ARG A 72 -6.22 7.50 -7.75
C ARG A 72 -6.27 7.70 -6.22
N ALA A 73 -6.36 6.60 -5.48
CA ALA A 73 -6.34 6.62 -4.04
C ALA A 73 -4.98 7.15 -3.54
N PRO A 74 -4.95 7.98 -2.49
CA PRO A 74 -3.73 8.26 -1.75
C PRO A 74 -3.05 6.97 -1.30
N LEU A 75 -1.72 6.98 -1.30
CA LEU A 75 -0.88 5.83 -0.98
C LEU A 75 0.05 6.17 0.18
N ILE A 76 0.09 5.30 1.19
CA ILE A 76 1.02 5.37 2.32
C ILE A 76 1.88 4.12 2.27
N PHE A 77 3.17 4.30 2.03
CA PHE A 77 4.12 3.19 2.13
C PHE A 77 4.45 2.88 3.58
N THR A 78 4.42 1.60 3.93
CA THR A 78 4.95 1.06 5.17
C THR A 78 6.25 0.34 4.83
N THR A 79 7.34 0.55 5.55
CA THR A 79 8.55 -0.26 5.34
C THR A 79 9.45 -0.13 6.56
N SER A 80 10.23 -1.16 6.84
CA SER A 80 11.32 -1.11 7.81
C SER A 80 12.66 -0.70 7.17
N PHE A 81 12.70 -0.57 5.85
CA PHE A 81 13.92 -0.27 5.09
C PHE A 81 14.03 1.23 4.76
N ASN A 82 15.00 1.90 5.37
CA ASN A 82 15.20 3.34 5.19
C ASN A 82 15.55 3.74 3.74
N GLU A 83 16.24 2.89 2.99
CA GLU A 83 16.65 3.19 1.60
C GLU A 83 15.45 3.27 0.65
N TYR A 84 14.44 2.44 0.86
CA TYR A 84 13.22 2.42 0.07
C TYR A 84 12.30 3.59 0.41
N ALA A 85 12.32 4.09 1.65
CA ALA A 85 11.58 5.29 2.03
C ALA A 85 11.98 6.52 1.20
N LEU A 86 13.29 6.68 0.91
CA LEU A 86 13.77 7.75 0.03
C LEU A 86 13.30 7.57 -1.41
N LYS A 87 13.32 6.34 -1.94
CA LYS A 87 12.83 6.03 -3.29
C LYS A 87 11.32 6.22 -3.43
N ALA A 88 10.54 5.83 -2.42
CA ALA A 88 9.10 6.08 -2.37
C ALA A 88 8.78 7.58 -2.35
N PHE A 89 9.57 8.38 -1.63
CA PHE A 89 9.44 9.83 -1.65
C PHE A 89 9.71 10.41 -3.05
N GLN A 90 10.75 9.93 -3.75
CA GLN A 90 11.07 10.36 -5.12
C GLN A 90 9.99 9.97 -6.14
N LEU A 91 9.36 8.81 -5.97
CA LEU A 91 8.31 8.33 -6.89
C LEU A 91 6.97 9.05 -6.68
N LEU A 92 6.70 9.51 -5.46
CA LEU A 92 5.50 10.30 -5.13
C LEU A 92 5.74 11.82 -5.23
N SER A 93 6.99 12.27 -5.32
CA SER A 93 7.31 13.68 -5.51
C SER A 93 7.00 14.09 -6.95
N VAL A 94 6.10 15.07 -7.09
CA VAL A 94 5.75 15.65 -8.39
C VAL A 94 6.94 16.45 -8.98
N ASP A 95 7.86 16.94 -8.13
CA ASP A 95 9.14 17.55 -8.53
C ASP A 95 10.07 17.70 -7.31
N TYR A 96 11.37 17.96 -7.53
CA TYR A 96 12.29 18.41 -6.47
C TYR A 96 13.17 19.58 -6.97
N LEU A 97 13.35 20.60 -6.12
CA LEU A 97 14.19 21.78 -6.39
C LEU A 97 15.20 21.93 -5.25
N LEU A 98 16.46 22.19 -5.61
CA LEU A 98 17.61 22.40 -4.72
C LEU A 98 17.65 23.83 -4.16
#